data_AF-A0A4Y2KPP7-F1
#
_entry.id   AF-A0A4Y2KPP7-F1
#
_cell.length_a   1.000
_cell.length_b   1.000
_cell.length_c   1.000
_cell.angle_alpha   90.00
_cell.angle_beta   90.00
_cell.angle_gamma   90.00
#
_symmetry.space_group_name_H-M   'P 1'
#
loop_
_entity.id
_entity.type
_entity.pdbx_description
1 polymer ?
#
loop_
_entity_poly.entity_id
_entity_poly.type
_entity_poly.pdbx_seq_one_letter_code
_entity_poly.pdbx_strand_id
1 'polypeptide(L)'
;MMTKWILTMPFLVEVSQKIEEFCNLSFASTKQHVDARNFRISRDEIGFQTLVDWFSSHDPFPKYEHLLSIASGIVADEIINCHNAYEIGVYCSSKTVGNNFDDVIC
;
A
#
# COMPACT_ATOMS: atom_id res chain seq x y z
N MET A 1 -6.14 23.64 11.95
CA MET A 1 -6.61 22.55 12.84
C MET A 1 -5.43 21.83 13.51
N MET A 2 -4.35 21.49 12.79
CA MET A 2 -3.22 20.73 13.35
C MET A 2 -2.26 21.51 14.26
N THR A 3 -2.02 22.80 13.98
CA THR A 3 -1.11 23.65 14.77
C THR A 3 -1.56 23.83 16.22
N LYS A 4 -2.87 23.91 16.46
CA LYS A 4 -3.44 24.02 17.81
C LYS A 4 -3.18 22.75 18.62
N TRP A 5 -3.28 21.58 18.00
CA TRP A 5 -2.91 20.31 18.63
C TRP A 5 -1.43 20.28 19.00
N ILE A 6 -0.53 20.58 18.05
CA ILE A 6 0.93 20.54 18.30
C ILE A 6 1.33 21.49 19.45
N LEU A 7 0.76 22.70 19.49
CA LEU A 7 1.07 23.68 20.53
C LEU A 7 0.48 23.33 21.91
N THR A 8 -0.62 22.56 21.96
CA THR A 8 -1.32 22.24 23.21
C THR A 8 -0.86 20.91 23.82
N MET A 9 -0.28 20.01 23.01
CA MET A 9 0.18 18.69 23.46
C MET A 9 1.19 18.73 24.62
N PRO A 10 2.23 19.60 24.63
CA PRO A 10 3.16 19.66 25.75
C PRO A 10 2.49 20.00 27.09
N PHE A 11 1.52 20.92 27.08
CA PHE A 11 0.75 21.31 28.26
C PHE A 11 -0.16 20.17 28.75
N LEU A 12 -0.81 19.45 27.83
CA LEU A 12 -1.68 18.32 28.18
C LEU A 12 -0.91 17.13 28.75
N VAL A 13 0.33 16.90 28.31
CA VAL A 13 1.21 15.86 28.86
C VAL A 13 1.52 16.15 30.34
N GLU A 14 1.85 17.40 30.69
CA GLU A 14 2.13 17.79 32.06
C GLU A 14 0.90 17.61 32.98
N VAL A 15 -0.28 18.03 32.51
CA VAL A 15 -1.54 17.83 33.25
C VAL A 15 -1.83 16.34 33.46
N SER A 16 -1.64 15.51 32.42
CA SER A 16 -1.82 14.05 32.53
C SER A 16 -0.89 13.44 33.57
N GLN A 17 0.40 13.83 33.56
CA GLN A 17 1.38 13.35 34.53
C GLN A 17 1.02 13.73 35.97
N LYS A 18 0.51 14.94 36.20
CA LYS A 18 0.06 15.36 37.54
C LYS A 18 -1.19 14.64 38.02
N ILE A 19 -2.10 14.30 37.10
CA ILE A 19 -3.26 13.45 37.43
C ILE A 19 -2.81 12.01 37.76
N GLU A 20 -1.83 11.48 37.03
CA GLU A 20 -1.21 10.18 37.30
C GLU A 20 -0.56 10.13 38.68
N GLU A 21 0.27 11.13 39.02
CA GLU A 21 0.88 11.28 40.34
C GLU A 21 -0.19 11.37 41.45
N PHE A 22 -1.25 12.18 41.25
CA PHE A 22 -2.34 12.35 42.21
C PHE A 22 -3.11 11.05 42.47
N CYS A 23 -3.40 10.30 41.41
CA CYS A 23 -4.11 9.02 41.50
C CYS A 23 -3.19 7.86 41.90
N ASN A 24 -1.88 8.07 42.02
CA ASN A 24 -0.86 7.04 42.20
C ASN A 24 -0.97 5.92 41.14
N LEU A 25 -1.26 6.32 39.90
CA LEU A 25 -1.37 5.43 38.73
C LEU A 25 -0.26 5.80 37.74
N SER A 26 0.26 4.80 37.01
CA SER A 26 1.12 5.03 35.86
C SER A 26 0.43 4.51 34.62
N PHE A 27 0.09 5.41 33.70
CA PHE A 27 -0.43 5.06 32.38
C PHE A 27 0.70 4.96 31.36
N ALA A 28 1.88 4.44 31.77
CA ALA A 28 2.97 4.13 30.87
C ALA A 28 2.47 3.22 29.75
N SER A 29 2.07 3.86 28.67
CA SER A 29 1.48 3.23 27.51
C SER A 29 2.61 2.56 26.76
N THR A 30 2.93 1.35 27.19
CA THR A 30 3.84 0.44 26.49
C THR A 30 3.28 0.01 25.13
N LYS A 31 2.04 0.38 24.79
CA LYS A 31 1.29 -0.10 23.64
C LYS A 31 0.93 0.95 22.58
N GLN A 32 1.05 2.26 22.83
CA GLN A 32 0.67 3.28 21.84
C GLN A 32 1.61 3.38 20.62
N HIS A 33 2.76 2.72 20.66
CA HIS A 33 3.75 2.76 19.56
C HIS A 33 4.24 1.36 19.17
N VAL A 34 3.37 0.35 19.27
CA VAL A 34 3.72 -1.06 18.97
C VAL A 34 4.39 -1.23 17.61
N ASP A 35 3.95 -0.46 16.63
CA ASP A 35 4.44 -0.55 15.24
C ASP A 35 5.72 0.26 15.01
N ALA A 36 5.98 1.31 15.79
CA ALA A 36 7.23 2.08 15.73
C ALA A 36 8.34 1.48 16.62
N ARG A 37 8.13 0.28 17.19
CA ARG A 37 9.17 -0.40 17.96
C ARG A 37 10.30 -0.83 17.03
N ASN A 38 11.54 -0.70 17.51
CA ASN A 38 12.74 -1.13 16.79
C ASN A 38 12.64 -2.58 16.26
N PHE A 39 11.95 -3.47 16.98
CA PHE A 39 11.70 -4.84 16.51
C PHE A 39 10.82 -4.92 15.25
N ARG A 40 9.77 -4.10 15.15
CA ARG A 40 8.91 -4.04 13.96
C ARG A 40 9.64 -3.39 12.80
N ILE A 41 10.33 -2.28 13.05
CA ILE A 41 11.15 -1.59 12.04
C ILE A 41 12.22 -2.53 11.47
N SER A 42 12.99 -3.22 12.32
CA SER A 42 14.03 -4.17 11.86
C SER A 42 13.46 -5.35 11.09
N ARG A 43 12.31 -5.89 11.50
CA ARG A 43 11.62 -6.96 10.75
C ARG A 43 11.16 -6.46 9.38
N ASP A 44 10.59 -5.26 9.32
CA ASP A 44 10.10 -4.68 8.07
C ASP A 44 11.26 -4.36 7.12
N GLU A 45 12.41 -3.91 7.64
CA GLU A 45 13.66 -3.75 6.88
C GLU A 45 14.15 -5.08 6.28
N ILE A 46 14.14 -6.16 7.07
CA ILE A 46 14.50 -7.51 6.59
C ILE A 46 13.54 -7.96 5.48
N GLY A 47 12.24 -7.74 5.68
CA GLY A 47 11.22 -8.07 4.68
C GLY A 47 11.38 -7.26 3.39
N PHE A 48 11.67 -5.96 3.52
CA PHE A 48 11.97 -5.08 2.41
C PHE A 48 13.18 -5.57 1.61
N GLN A 49 14.29 -5.86 2.28
CA GLN A 49 15.50 -6.36 1.62
C GLN A 49 15.24 -7.70 0.92
N THR A 50 14.47 -8.59 1.54
CA THR A 50 14.08 -9.88 0.93
C THR A 50 13.30 -9.66 -0.37
N LEU A 51 12.37 -8.71 -0.41
CA LEU A 51 11.62 -8.37 -1.62
C LEU A 51 12.52 -7.75 -2.68
N VAL A 52 13.43 -6.85 -2.30
CA VAL A 52 14.40 -6.24 -3.22
C VAL A 52 15.29 -7.30 -3.86
N ASP A 53 15.83 -8.22 -3.06
CA ASP A 53 16.67 -9.30 -3.54
C ASP A 53 15.88 -10.22 -4.50
N TRP A 54 14.61 -10.50 -4.18
CA TRP A 54 13.74 -11.29 -5.05
C TRP A 54 13.48 -10.60 -6.39
N PHE A 55 13.10 -9.32 -6.38
CA PHE A 55 12.86 -8.53 -7.58
C PHE A 55 14.12 -8.29 -8.43
N SER A 56 15.31 -8.33 -7.82
CA SER A 56 16.57 -8.21 -8.57
C SER A 56 16.78 -9.33 -9.58
N SER A 57 16.23 -10.52 -9.30
CA SER A 57 16.28 -11.70 -10.17
C SER A 57 14.97 -11.96 -10.91
N HIS A 58 13.86 -11.39 -10.43
CA HIS A 58 12.53 -11.54 -11.00
C HIS A 58 11.97 -10.14 -11.30
N ASP A 59 12.28 -9.62 -12.49
CA ASP A 59 11.75 -8.33 -12.93
C ASP A 59 10.20 -8.38 -12.87
N PRO A 60 9.55 -7.55 -12.02
CA PRO A 60 8.10 -7.54 -11.91
C PRO A 60 7.43 -6.96 -13.17
N PHE A 61 8.17 -6.18 -13.96
CA PHE A 61 7.69 -5.54 -15.19
C PHE A 61 8.71 -5.77 -16.31
N PRO A 62 8.90 -7.04 -16.72
CA PRO A 62 9.79 -7.33 -17.81
C PRO A 62 9.34 -6.55 -19.02
N LYS A 63 10.30 -6.10 -19.83
CA LYS A 63 9.99 -5.36 -21.05
C LYS A 63 9.11 -6.22 -21.95
N TYR A 64 7.83 -5.86 -22.04
CA TYR A 64 6.83 -6.56 -22.81
C TYR A 64 6.48 -5.73 -24.04
N GLU A 65 6.30 -6.38 -25.19
CA GLU A 65 5.99 -5.71 -26.45
C GLU A 65 4.55 -5.20 -26.48
N HIS A 66 3.66 -5.92 -25.79
CA HIS A 66 2.24 -5.63 -25.73
C HIS A 66 1.84 -4.91 -24.44
N LEU A 67 0.69 -4.27 -24.45
CA LEU A 67 0.16 -3.64 -23.23
C LEU A 67 -0.60 -4.69 -22.41
N LEU A 68 -0.09 -5.02 -21.22
CA LEU A 68 -0.70 -6.02 -20.33
C LEU A 68 -1.42 -5.34 -19.17
N SER A 69 -2.69 -5.69 -18.97
CA SER A 69 -3.45 -5.30 -17.78
C SER A 69 -3.02 -6.14 -16.57
N ILE A 70 -2.33 -5.55 -15.61
CA ILE A 70 -1.87 -6.25 -14.39
C ILE A 70 -3.05 -6.78 -13.56
N ALA A 71 -4.18 -6.06 -13.56
CA ALA A 71 -5.34 -6.42 -12.76
C ALA A 71 -6.12 -7.63 -13.33
N SER A 72 -6.13 -7.79 -14.65
CA SER A 72 -6.95 -8.80 -15.33
C SER A 72 -6.14 -9.87 -16.09
N GLY A 73 -4.85 -9.63 -16.31
CA GLY A 73 -4.00 -10.46 -17.16
C GLY A 73 -4.26 -10.32 -18.67
N ILE A 74 -5.17 -9.42 -19.08
CA ILE A 74 -5.53 -9.23 -20.49
C ILE A 74 -4.37 -8.52 -21.21
N VAL A 75 -3.90 -9.13 -22.30
CA VAL A 75 -2.94 -8.54 -23.24
C VAL A 75 -3.74 -7.77 -24.29
N ALA A 76 -3.30 -6.55 -24.58
CA ALA A 76 -3.89 -5.72 -25.61
C ALA A 76 -3.22 -5.98 -26.96
N ASP A 77 -4.02 -5.94 -28.01
CA ASP A 77 -3.68 -5.92 -29.42
C ASP A 77 -2.82 -4.70 -29.76
N GLU A 78 -2.04 -4.81 -30.82
CA GLU A 78 -1.07 -3.81 -31.28
C GLU A 78 -1.71 -2.45 -31.61
N ILE A 79 -3.03 -2.45 -31.86
CA ILE A 79 -3.81 -1.27 -32.22
C ILE A 79 -4.17 -0.42 -30.98
N ILE A 80 -4.13 -1.01 -29.77
CA ILE A 80 -4.57 -0.35 -28.56
C ILE A 80 -3.49 0.58 -28.00
N ASN A 81 -3.85 1.86 -27.86
CA ASN A 81 -3.02 2.86 -27.21
C ASN A 81 -3.21 2.85 -25.68
N CYS A 82 -2.14 3.10 -24.92
CA CYS A 82 -2.17 3.23 -23.47
C CYS A 82 -3.14 4.30 -22.95
N HIS A 83 -3.44 5.34 -23.75
CA HIS A 83 -4.42 6.37 -23.40
C HIS A 83 -5.83 5.80 -23.21
N ASN A 84 -6.22 4.82 -24.03
CA ASN A 84 -7.56 4.22 -24.03
C ASN A 84 -7.60 2.86 -23.30
N ALA A 85 -6.46 2.40 -22.76
CA ALA A 85 -6.30 1.08 -22.19
C ALA A 85 -7.30 0.78 -21.06
N TYR A 86 -7.62 1.77 -20.23
CA TYR A 86 -8.58 1.59 -19.14
C TYR A 86 -9.99 1.32 -19.67
N GLU A 87 -10.47 2.18 -20.58
CA GLU A 87 -11.82 2.07 -21.13
C GLU A 87 -12.00 0.79 -21.93
N ILE A 88 -11.01 0.44 -22.76
CA ILE A 88 -11.04 -0.80 -23.54
C ILE A 88 -10.89 -2.02 -22.63
N GLY A 89 -10.03 -1.96 -21.61
CA GLY A 89 -9.89 -3.04 -20.62
C GLY A 89 -11.17 -3.33 -19.84
N VAL A 90 -11.94 -2.29 -19.48
CA VAL A 90 -13.26 -2.45 -18.86
C VAL A 90 -14.27 -3.08 -19.83
N TYR A 91 -14.30 -2.60 -21.07
CA TYR A 91 -15.14 -3.19 -22.13
C TYR A 91 -14.82 -4.67 -22.34
N CYS A 92 -13.54 -4.98 -22.52
CA CYS A 92 -13.00 -6.33 -22.66
C CYS A 92 -13.41 -7.25 -21.51
N SER A 93 -13.18 -6.81 -20.27
CA SER A 93 -13.54 -7.58 -19.07
C SER A 93 -15.04 -7.91 -19.02
N SER A 94 -15.89 -6.99 -19.50
CA SER A 94 -17.33 -7.25 -19.57
C SER A 94 -17.71 -8.29 -20.64
N LYS A 95 -16.92 -8.41 -21.71
CA LYS A 95 -17.14 -9.35 -22.82
C LYS A 95 -16.58 -10.74 -22.57
N THR A 96 -15.60 -10.87 -21.68
CA THR A 96 -15.06 -12.16 -21.25
C THR A 96 -16.12 -13.05 -20.56
N VAL A 97 -17.15 -12.45 -19.95
CA VAL A 97 -18.22 -13.22 -19.30
C VAL A 97 -19.09 -13.89 -20.36
N GLY A 98 -18.94 -15.21 -20.50
CA GLY A 98 -19.77 -16.04 -21.37
C GLY A 98 -19.28 -16.20 -22.82
N ASN A 99 -18.12 -15.63 -23.16
CA ASN A 99 -17.42 -15.86 -24.44
C ASN A 99 -16.07 -16.55 -24.19
N ASN A 100 -15.49 -17.17 -25.21
CA ASN A 100 -14.09 -17.61 -25.11
C ASN A 100 -13.16 -16.40 -25.14
N PHE A 101 -11.98 -16.55 -24.54
CA PHE A 101 -10.95 -15.52 -24.56
C PHE A 101 -10.52 -15.14 -25.98
N ASP A 102 -10.42 -16.11 -26.89
CA ASP A 102 -10.04 -15.88 -28.29
C ASP A 102 -11.06 -15.02 -29.07
N ASP A 103 -12.31 -14.97 -28.62
CA ASP A 103 -13.39 -14.20 -29.26
C ASP A 103 -13.43 -12.74 -28.80
N VAL A 104 -12.73 -12.42 -27.70
CA VAL A 104 -12.72 -11.07 -27.12
C VAL A 104 -11.46 -10.35 -27.59
N ILE A 105 -11.60 -9.54 -28.64
CA ILE A 105 -10.51 -8.71 -29.14
C ILE A 105 -10.26 -7.59 -28.14
N CYS A 106 -9.16 -7.78 -27.43
CA CYS A 106 -8.44 -6.83 -26.61
C CYS A 106 -7.06 -6.80 -27.21
#